data_AF-A0A629HIS1-F1
#
_entry.id   AF-A0A629HIS1-F1
#
_cell.length_a   1.000
_cell.length_b   1.000
_cell.length_c   1.000
_cell.angle_alpha   90.00
_cell.angle_beta   90.00
_cell.angle_gamma   90.00
#
_symmetry.space_group_name_H-M   'P 1'
#
loop_
_entity.id
_entity.type
_entity.pdbx_description
1 polymer ?
#
loop_
_entity_poly.entity_id
_entity_poly.type
_entity_poly.pdbx_seq_one_letter_code
_entity_poly.pdbx_strand_id
1 'polypeptide(L)'
;MSFVSTGNKSAGNGGPVITTPPITGESGDMSTGSVATGVADAAEQMAEQAAAELFGALPEPSGLVKAAVTAAQAAAAAAGISDIVSAAQDAAASLAAGGPGAHNVTVSGSAVPPQMLLFAGINGSEKLGSLFTYIVQLKTPDTLNLGYVSPAANLPLKPMVGKDLCVNIELDGGGKRHISGLVTAARVVGHEGRSVTYELRMEPWVKLLTHTSDYKAFQNKTVVDILDEVLAEYPYPVEKRLVESYPVRTWQVQYGETDFDFLQRLMQEWGIYWWFEHSEDSHTLVLADAISAHKACPDSPLVEWHQEGLKLDKEFIHTITASERLRTGQWVLDDFDFKKPRSRLANTVADPRETGHANYEHYEWPGDYFDKGEGEMLTRIRM
;
A
#
# COMPACT_ATOMS: atom_id res chain seq x y z
N MET A 1 -35.42 7.98 -11.33
CA MET A 1 -36.86 8.23 -11.10
C MET A 1 -37.14 7.90 -9.64
N SER A 2 -37.68 8.73 -8.75
CA SER A 2 -38.48 9.96 -8.85
C SER A 2 -38.15 10.87 -7.64
N PHE A 3 -38.19 12.18 -7.88
CA PHE A 3 -38.08 13.26 -6.91
C PHE A 3 -39.47 13.67 -6.41
N VAL A 4 -39.58 14.19 -5.19
CA VAL A 4 -40.69 15.10 -4.82
C VAL A 4 -40.10 16.31 -4.10
N SER A 5 -40.33 17.46 -4.74
CA SER A 5 -40.11 18.82 -4.29
C SER A 5 -41.48 19.43 -3.96
N THR A 6 -41.55 20.28 -2.94
CA THR A 6 -42.47 21.42 -2.93
C THR A 6 -41.92 22.50 -2.02
N GLY A 7 -41.52 23.62 -2.60
CA GLY A 7 -41.45 24.89 -1.89
C GLY A 7 -42.81 25.59 -1.92
N ASN A 8 -42.98 26.61 -1.08
CA ASN A 8 -43.66 27.83 -1.53
C ASN A 8 -43.28 29.06 -0.69
N LYS A 9 -43.33 30.22 -1.35
CA LYS A 9 -42.93 31.57 -0.92
C LYS A 9 -44.18 32.47 -0.88
N SER A 10 -44.21 33.47 0.01
CA SER A 10 -44.87 34.80 -0.17
C SER A 10 -44.52 35.69 1.04
N ALA A 11 -43.72 36.77 0.95
CA ALA A 11 -44.01 38.11 0.43
C ALA A 11 -44.99 38.95 1.29
N GLY A 12 -44.57 40.14 1.77
CA GLY A 12 -45.50 41.24 2.12
C GLY A 12 -45.15 42.20 3.27
N ASN A 13 -44.25 43.17 3.01
CA ASN A 13 -44.32 44.63 3.25
C ASN A 13 -44.76 45.28 4.60
N GLY A 14 -44.01 46.34 5.02
CA GLY A 14 -44.54 47.52 5.74
C GLY A 14 -43.67 48.09 6.87
N GLY A 15 -43.01 49.25 6.65
CA GLY A 15 -42.19 50.01 7.64
C GLY A 15 -43.00 50.75 8.74
N PRO A 16 -42.45 51.74 9.49
CA PRO A 16 -41.53 52.78 9.01
C PRO A 16 -40.30 53.11 9.90
N VAL A 17 -39.44 53.96 9.33
CA VAL A 17 -38.20 54.55 9.85
C VAL A 17 -38.49 55.85 10.62
N ILE A 18 -37.76 56.12 11.71
CA ILE A 18 -37.56 57.46 12.30
C ILE A 18 -36.06 57.67 12.57
N THR A 19 -35.68 58.94 12.46
CA THR A 19 -34.40 59.54 12.10
C THR A 19 -33.46 59.90 13.27
N THR A 20 -32.16 59.89 12.95
CA THR A 20 -30.91 60.51 13.49
C THR A 20 -31.09 61.95 14.08
N PRO A 21 -30.14 62.60 14.83
CA PRO A 21 -28.69 62.34 14.99
C PRO A 21 -28.09 62.71 16.40
N PRO A 22 -26.80 63.17 16.59
CA PRO A 22 -25.88 62.61 17.60
C PRO A 22 -25.50 63.63 18.71
N ILE A 23 -24.68 63.25 19.70
CA ILE A 23 -23.91 64.23 20.51
C ILE A 23 -22.65 63.60 21.11
N THR A 24 -21.54 64.30 20.89
CA THR A 24 -20.19 64.20 21.47
C THR A 24 -20.13 64.89 22.85
N GLY A 25 -19.31 64.41 23.78
CA GLY A 25 -19.01 65.13 25.03
C GLY A 25 -18.10 64.38 26.01
N GLU A 26 -17.10 65.04 26.58
CA GLU A 26 -15.90 64.51 27.22
C GLU A 26 -15.99 64.12 28.71
N SER A 27 -15.00 63.32 29.13
CA SER A 27 -14.22 63.32 30.38
C SER A 27 -14.90 63.15 31.75
N GLY A 28 -14.42 62.13 32.47
CA GLY A 28 -14.60 61.94 33.92
C GLY A 28 -13.67 60.85 34.41
N ASP A 29 -12.48 61.25 34.84
CA ASP A 29 -11.38 60.43 35.34
C ASP A 29 -11.72 59.80 36.71
N MET A 30 -11.44 58.50 36.90
CA MET A 30 -11.20 57.93 38.23
C MET A 30 -10.31 56.68 38.12
N SER A 31 -9.05 56.89 38.47
CA SER A 31 -7.97 55.93 38.62
C SER A 31 -8.23 54.84 39.67
N THR A 32 -7.97 53.60 39.29
CA THR A 32 -7.33 52.59 40.15
C THR A 32 -6.23 51.89 39.35
N GLY A 33 -4.96 52.02 39.79
CA GLY A 33 -3.84 51.19 39.31
C GLY A 33 -4.07 49.69 39.60
N SER A 34 -3.24 48.74 39.23
CA SER A 34 -1.82 48.71 38.92
C SER A 34 -1.48 47.23 38.56
N VAL A 35 -0.31 46.98 37.96
CA VAL A 35 0.46 45.69 37.93
C VAL A 35 0.18 44.67 36.80
N ALA A 36 -0.97 44.62 36.13
CA ALA A 36 -1.25 43.50 35.21
C ALA A 36 -0.63 43.59 33.80
N THR A 37 -0.24 44.77 33.31
CA THR A 37 0.16 44.97 31.91
C THR A 37 1.66 44.84 31.63
N GLY A 38 2.53 45.00 32.64
CA GLY A 38 3.99 44.91 32.42
C GLY A 38 4.55 43.49 32.25
N VAL A 39 3.83 42.47 32.72
CA VAL A 39 4.28 41.06 32.65
C VAL A 39 3.90 40.42 31.31
N ALA A 40 2.79 40.89 30.70
CA ALA A 40 2.36 40.43 29.38
C ALA A 40 3.29 40.95 28.27
N ASP A 41 3.64 42.24 28.30
CA ASP A 41 4.52 42.85 27.28
C ASP A 41 5.96 42.31 27.35
N ALA A 42 6.44 41.95 28.55
CA ALA A 42 7.77 41.34 28.72
C ALA A 42 7.81 39.86 28.28
N ALA A 43 6.71 39.12 28.46
CA ALA A 43 6.59 37.74 28.00
C ALA A 43 6.46 37.65 26.48
N GLU A 44 5.76 38.61 25.86
CA GLU A 44 5.60 38.70 24.41
C GLU A 44 6.94 39.03 23.73
N GLN A 45 7.72 39.98 24.28
CA GLN A 45 9.05 40.31 23.76
C GLN A 45 10.08 39.17 23.90
N MET A 46 10.02 38.38 24.98
CA MET A 46 10.91 37.22 25.14
C MET A 46 10.51 36.04 24.23
N ALA A 47 9.21 35.85 23.96
CA ALA A 47 8.74 34.85 23.02
C ALA A 47 9.12 35.19 21.57
N GLU A 48 9.11 36.47 21.21
CA GLU A 48 9.47 36.95 19.87
C GLU A 48 10.99 36.85 19.62
N GLN A 49 11.83 37.10 20.63
CA GLN A 49 13.28 36.85 20.55
C GLN A 49 13.64 35.36 20.47
N ALA A 50 12.95 34.50 21.24
CA ALA A 50 13.19 33.05 21.20
C ALA A 50 12.74 32.41 19.87
N ALA A 51 11.66 32.91 19.26
CA ALA A 51 11.20 32.46 17.95
C ALA A 51 12.16 32.88 16.82
N ALA A 52 12.79 34.05 16.93
CA ALA A 52 13.76 34.56 15.95
C ALA A 52 15.10 33.79 15.96
N GLU A 53 15.53 33.25 17.11
CA GLU A 53 16.74 32.41 17.20
C GLU A 53 16.54 30.96 16.75
N LEU A 54 15.31 30.42 16.89
CA LEU A 54 15.01 29.01 16.57
C LEU A 54 14.70 28.76 15.09
N PHE A 55 14.13 29.75 14.39
CA PHE A 55 13.66 29.63 13.00
C PHE A 55 14.16 30.78 12.15
N GLY A 56 15.40 30.67 11.67
CA GLY A 56 15.94 31.58 10.66
C GLY A 56 15.07 31.62 9.39
N ALA A 57 14.58 32.82 9.06
CA ALA A 57 13.99 33.28 7.79
C ALA A 57 13.32 32.21 6.90
N LEU A 58 12.16 31.71 7.31
CA LEU A 58 11.17 31.05 6.44
C LEU A 58 9.85 31.84 6.48
N PRO A 59 9.07 31.86 5.39
CA PRO A 59 7.94 32.78 5.24
C PRO A 59 6.85 32.51 6.29
N GLU A 60 6.28 33.61 6.77
CA GLU A 60 5.28 33.67 7.84
C GLU A 60 4.18 32.59 7.72
N PRO A 61 4.00 31.73 8.73
CA PRO A 61 2.96 30.71 8.70
C PRO A 61 1.58 31.35 8.81
N SER A 62 0.62 30.80 8.05
CA SER A 62 -0.76 31.30 8.00
C SER A 62 -1.37 31.51 9.40
N GLY A 63 -2.26 32.50 9.54
CA GLY A 63 -2.84 32.90 10.84
C GLY A 63 -3.52 31.77 11.62
N LEU A 64 -3.91 30.68 10.96
CA LEU A 64 -4.42 29.46 11.61
C LEU A 64 -3.35 28.69 12.40
N VAL A 65 -2.11 28.69 11.93
CA VAL A 65 -0.97 28.04 12.60
C VAL A 65 -0.54 28.89 13.80
N LYS A 66 -0.52 30.23 13.66
CA LYS A 66 -0.26 31.14 14.80
C LYS A 66 -1.34 31.01 15.88
N ALA A 67 -2.62 30.87 15.50
CA ALA A 67 -3.73 30.65 16.42
C ALA A 67 -3.67 29.27 17.11
N ALA A 68 -3.24 28.22 16.40
CA ALA A 68 -3.10 26.88 16.97
C ALA A 68 -1.93 26.79 17.97
N VAL A 69 -0.80 27.45 17.67
CA VAL A 69 0.37 27.51 18.56
C VAL A 69 0.08 28.35 19.81
N THR A 70 -0.57 29.51 19.67
CA THR A 70 -0.96 30.33 20.82
C THR A 70 -2.02 29.65 21.69
N ALA A 71 -2.97 28.92 21.11
CA ALA A 71 -3.93 28.12 21.88
C ALA A 71 -3.27 26.94 22.61
N ALA A 72 -2.28 26.29 22.00
CA ALA A 72 -1.50 25.23 22.64
C ALA A 72 -0.60 25.76 23.78
N GLN A 73 0.00 26.93 23.60
CA GLN A 73 0.82 27.59 24.63
C GLN A 73 -0.04 28.11 25.80
N ALA A 74 -1.25 28.62 25.54
CA ALA A 74 -2.19 29.04 26.58
C ALA A 74 -2.72 27.85 27.40
N ALA A 75 -2.96 26.71 26.75
CA ALA A 75 -3.34 25.47 27.43
C ALA A 75 -2.20 24.88 28.27
N ALA A 76 -0.95 25.01 27.81
CA ALA A 76 0.24 24.56 28.53
C ALA A 76 0.55 25.43 29.76
N ALA A 77 0.36 26.75 29.66
CA ALA A 77 0.52 27.68 30.79
C ALA A 77 -0.53 27.43 31.90
N ALA A 78 -1.76 27.07 31.53
CA ALA A 78 -2.82 26.71 32.48
C ALA A 78 -2.57 25.36 33.20
N ALA A 79 -1.72 24.49 32.64
CA ALA A 79 -1.38 23.19 33.21
C ALA A 79 -0.08 23.18 34.03
N GLY A 80 0.65 24.30 34.12
CA GLY A 80 1.88 24.42 34.92
C GLY A 80 3.05 23.56 34.43
N ILE A 81 3.08 23.20 33.14
CA ILE A 81 4.12 22.35 32.54
C ILE A 81 5.20 23.27 31.95
N SER A 82 6.25 23.56 32.72
CA SER A 82 7.31 24.51 32.33
C SER A 82 8.39 23.94 31.41
N ASP A 83 8.27 22.69 30.96
CA ASP A 83 9.39 21.98 30.34
C ASP A 83 8.93 21.13 29.14
N ILE A 84 8.53 21.83 28.08
CA ILE A 84 8.04 21.24 26.82
C ILE A 84 9.19 20.58 26.04
N VAL A 85 10.40 21.13 26.13
CA VAL A 85 11.58 20.65 25.37
C VAL A 85 12.07 19.32 25.93
N SER A 86 12.15 19.18 27.25
CA SER A 86 12.49 17.92 27.93
C SER A 86 11.37 16.89 27.80
N ALA A 87 10.08 17.27 27.87
CA ALA A 87 8.99 16.35 27.62
C ALA A 87 8.94 15.85 26.14
N ALA A 88 9.31 16.70 25.18
CA ALA A 88 9.44 16.31 23.78
C ALA A 88 10.68 15.42 23.53
N GLN A 89 11.80 15.71 24.21
CA GLN A 89 13.00 14.87 24.17
C GLN A 89 12.81 13.53 24.90
N ASP A 90 12.08 13.50 26.00
CA ASP A 90 11.72 12.29 26.74
C ASP A 90 10.67 11.47 25.99
N ALA A 91 9.74 12.10 25.27
CA ALA A 91 8.85 11.41 24.35
C ALA A 91 9.61 10.82 23.14
N ALA A 92 10.58 11.55 22.58
CA ALA A 92 11.46 11.05 21.52
C ALA A 92 12.38 9.93 22.01
N ALA A 93 12.91 10.05 23.23
CA ALA A 93 13.75 9.04 23.88
C ALA A 93 12.94 7.83 24.34
N SER A 94 11.68 7.99 24.76
CA SER A 94 10.76 6.90 25.11
C SER A 94 10.19 6.20 23.87
N LEU A 95 10.12 6.88 22.73
CA LEU A 95 9.87 6.26 21.42
C LEU A 95 11.10 5.48 20.93
N ALA A 96 12.32 5.91 21.29
CA ALA A 96 13.57 5.21 20.97
C ALA A 96 13.92 4.09 21.97
N ALA A 97 13.50 4.21 23.22
CA ALA A 97 13.72 3.23 24.29
C ALA A 97 12.45 2.38 24.44
N GLY A 98 12.28 1.45 23.51
CA GLY A 98 11.23 0.44 23.59
C GLY A 98 11.27 -0.27 24.94
N GLY A 99 10.19 -0.15 25.72
CA GLY A 99 9.97 -1.00 26.88
C GLY A 99 9.91 -2.47 26.47
N PRO A 100 10.11 -3.43 27.39
CA PRO A 100 10.12 -4.85 27.05
C PRO A 100 8.75 -5.25 26.49
N GLY A 101 8.67 -5.40 25.15
CA GLY A 101 7.44 -5.66 24.40
C GLY A 101 7.02 -4.58 23.38
N ALA A 102 7.82 -3.54 23.14
CA ALA A 102 7.49 -2.42 22.25
C ALA A 102 7.88 -2.65 20.76
N HIS A 103 6.87 -2.91 19.94
CA HIS A 103 6.77 -2.67 18.48
C HIS A 103 7.95 -3.07 17.58
N ASN A 104 8.21 -4.38 17.42
CA ASN A 104 9.07 -4.94 16.36
C ASN A 104 8.55 -4.67 14.92
N VAL A 105 7.45 -3.93 14.77
CA VAL A 105 6.84 -3.62 13.48
C VAL A 105 6.51 -2.13 13.41
N THR A 106 7.00 -1.47 12.37
CA THR A 106 6.77 -0.05 12.09
C THR A 106 6.22 0.13 10.67
N VAL A 107 5.66 1.30 10.38
CA VAL A 107 5.16 1.65 9.04
C VAL A 107 5.82 2.92 8.53
N SER A 108 6.18 2.92 7.26
CA SER A 108 6.76 4.05 6.51
C SER A 108 6.05 4.21 5.16
N GLY A 109 6.43 5.25 4.41
CA GLY A 109 5.89 5.53 3.08
C GLY A 109 5.04 6.80 3.01
N SER A 110 4.76 7.23 1.78
CA SER A 110 4.10 8.50 1.50
C SER A 110 2.58 8.48 1.75
N ALA A 111 1.99 7.29 1.91
CA ALA A 111 0.57 7.10 2.18
C ALA A 111 0.16 7.48 3.60
N VAL A 112 1.06 7.36 4.57
CA VAL A 112 0.75 7.59 5.99
C VAL A 112 1.46 8.86 6.48
N PRO A 113 0.74 9.81 7.11
CA PRO A 113 1.38 10.98 7.70
C PRO A 113 2.35 10.57 8.82
N PRO A 114 3.58 11.10 8.86
CA PRO A 114 4.55 10.76 9.89
C PRO A 114 4.00 11.00 11.29
N GLN A 115 4.24 10.05 12.21
CA GLN A 115 3.87 10.12 13.63
C GLN A 115 2.37 10.28 13.94
N MET A 116 1.47 10.15 12.97
CA MET A 116 0.01 10.24 13.21
C MET A 116 -0.69 8.89 13.37
N LEU A 117 -0.06 7.81 12.88
CA LEU A 117 -0.61 6.46 12.91
C LEU A 117 0.46 5.46 13.37
N LEU A 118 0.05 4.52 14.21
CA LEU A 118 0.85 3.43 14.73
C LEU A 118 0.36 2.10 14.16
N PHE A 119 1.25 1.14 13.98
CA PHE A 119 0.90 -0.20 13.56
C PHE A 119 0.03 -0.91 14.61
N ALA A 120 -1.06 -1.55 14.18
CA ALA A 120 -1.92 -2.36 15.03
C ALA A 120 -1.94 -3.84 14.60
N GLY A 121 -1.90 -4.10 13.29
CA GLY A 121 -1.87 -5.46 12.77
C GLY A 121 -1.77 -5.52 11.26
N ILE A 122 -1.40 -6.68 10.73
CA ILE A 122 -1.39 -6.96 9.29
C ILE A 122 -1.99 -8.35 9.05
N ASN A 123 -2.79 -8.47 8.01
CA ASN A 123 -3.27 -9.75 7.51
C ASN A 123 -3.22 -9.71 5.99
N GLY A 124 -2.69 -10.74 5.34
CA GLY A 124 -2.69 -10.79 3.89
C GLY A 124 -2.41 -12.16 3.32
N SER A 125 -2.44 -12.23 2.00
CA SER A 125 -2.20 -13.44 1.24
C SER A 125 -1.34 -13.15 0.03
N GLU A 126 -0.39 -14.03 -0.25
CA GLU A 126 0.47 -13.98 -1.43
C GLU A 126 0.54 -15.37 -2.06
N LYS A 127 0.70 -15.41 -3.38
CA LYS A 127 0.90 -16.64 -4.17
C LYS A 127 1.76 -16.31 -5.37
N LEU A 128 2.56 -17.26 -5.84
CA LEU A 128 3.28 -17.12 -7.11
C LEU A 128 2.29 -16.87 -8.25
N GLY A 129 2.64 -15.93 -9.14
CA GLY A 129 1.82 -15.56 -10.29
C GLY A 129 0.47 -14.91 -9.92
N SER A 130 0.33 -14.35 -8.72
CA SER A 130 -0.89 -13.69 -8.26
C SER A 130 -0.57 -12.40 -7.52
N LEU A 131 -1.49 -11.42 -7.60
CA LEU A 131 -1.34 -10.15 -6.89
C LEU A 131 -1.46 -10.44 -5.38
N PHE A 132 -0.48 -9.98 -4.59
CA PHE A 132 -0.64 -10.00 -3.14
C PHE A 132 -1.72 -9.02 -2.70
N THR A 133 -2.30 -9.28 -1.54
CA THR A 133 -3.18 -8.34 -0.87
C THR A 133 -2.91 -8.38 0.62
N TYR A 134 -2.60 -7.22 1.17
CA TYR A 134 -2.44 -7.01 2.60
C TYR A 134 -3.48 -6.00 3.11
N ILE A 135 -4.01 -6.28 4.28
CA ILE A 135 -4.88 -5.40 5.05
C ILE A 135 -4.05 -4.98 6.26
N VAL A 136 -3.61 -3.72 6.25
CA VAL A 136 -2.81 -3.12 7.33
C VAL A 136 -3.75 -2.31 8.21
N GLN A 137 -3.80 -2.66 9.49
CA GLN A 137 -4.54 -1.94 10.51
C GLN A 137 -3.60 -0.97 11.23
N LEU A 138 -4.03 0.29 11.29
CA LEU A 138 -3.29 1.38 11.91
C LEU A 138 -4.18 2.04 12.96
N LYS A 139 -3.59 2.55 14.05
CA LYS A 139 -4.32 3.25 15.12
C LYS A 139 -3.70 4.59 15.45
N THR A 140 -4.51 5.54 15.90
CA THR A 140 -4.00 6.83 16.39
C THR A 140 -3.23 6.66 17.72
N PRO A 141 -2.05 7.30 17.88
CA PRO A 141 -1.34 7.34 19.16
C PRO A 141 -2.21 7.88 20.29
N ASP A 142 -2.08 7.32 21.49
CA ASP A 142 -2.82 7.75 22.68
C ASP A 142 -2.58 9.21 23.05
N THR A 143 -1.39 9.73 22.76
CA THR A 143 -0.99 11.13 22.96
C THR A 143 -1.81 12.10 22.13
N LEU A 144 -2.27 11.69 20.95
CA LEU A 144 -3.14 12.48 20.08
C LEU A 144 -4.62 12.33 20.44
N ASN A 145 -4.95 11.45 21.39
CA ASN A 145 -6.31 11.15 21.85
C ASN A 145 -6.63 11.82 23.20
N LEU A 146 -6.04 12.99 23.46
CA LEU A 146 -6.30 13.81 24.66
C LEU A 146 -7.52 14.72 24.42
N GLY A 147 -8.72 14.18 24.66
CA GLY A 147 -10.00 14.91 24.55
C GLY A 147 -11.09 14.12 23.82
N TYR A 148 -12.33 14.64 23.80
CA TYR A 148 -13.47 14.00 23.12
C TYR A 148 -13.39 14.05 21.58
N VAL A 149 -12.42 14.78 21.02
CA VAL A 149 -12.20 14.91 19.58
C VAL A 149 -10.70 14.81 19.32
N SER A 150 -10.23 13.62 18.94
CA SER A 150 -8.84 13.42 18.49
C SER A 150 -8.67 14.11 17.13
N PRO A 151 -7.71 15.02 16.92
CA PRO A 151 -7.41 15.57 15.59
C PRO A 151 -7.06 14.46 14.58
N ALA A 152 -6.53 13.34 15.07
CA ALA A 152 -6.22 12.16 14.28
C ALA A 152 -7.45 11.27 14.00
N ALA A 153 -8.63 11.57 14.56
CA ALA A 153 -9.89 10.89 14.23
C ALA A 153 -10.47 11.30 12.87
N ASN A 154 -9.92 12.34 12.23
CA ASN A 154 -10.41 12.86 10.95
C ASN A 154 -9.28 13.00 9.92
N LEU A 155 -8.41 12.00 9.83
CA LEU A 155 -7.37 12.00 8.79
C LEU A 155 -8.01 11.85 7.41
N PRO A 156 -7.65 12.71 6.43
CA PRO A 156 -8.19 12.59 5.10
C PRO A 156 -7.67 11.31 4.44
N LEU A 157 -8.59 10.41 4.09
CA LEU A 157 -8.24 9.12 3.46
C LEU A 157 -7.81 9.25 2.00
N LYS A 158 -8.42 10.19 1.27
CA LYS A 158 -8.15 10.43 -0.16
C LYS A 158 -6.65 10.58 -0.49
N PRO A 159 -5.86 11.41 0.23
CA PRO A 159 -4.43 11.55 -0.03
C PRO A 159 -3.58 10.34 0.35
N MET A 160 -4.15 9.31 1.00
CA MET A 160 -3.45 8.05 1.33
C MET A 160 -3.53 7.05 0.16
N VAL A 161 -4.64 7.06 -0.59
CA VAL A 161 -4.88 6.12 -1.70
C VAL A 161 -4.00 6.48 -2.90
N GLY A 162 -3.43 5.46 -3.54
CA GLY A 162 -2.52 5.59 -4.69
C GLY A 162 -1.07 5.90 -4.31
N LYS A 163 -0.72 5.82 -3.02
CA LYS A 163 0.62 6.09 -2.51
C LYS A 163 1.26 4.85 -1.91
N ASP A 164 2.59 4.89 -1.81
CA ASP A 164 3.39 3.82 -1.26
C ASP A 164 3.24 3.71 0.27
N LEU A 165 3.14 2.47 0.74
CA LEU A 165 3.16 2.07 2.14
C LEU A 165 4.17 0.93 2.27
N CYS A 166 5.01 0.99 3.31
CA CYS A 166 5.93 -0.08 3.67
C CYS A 166 5.73 -0.45 5.13
N VAL A 167 5.55 -1.75 5.39
CA VAL A 167 5.56 -2.32 6.73
C VAL A 167 6.93 -2.92 6.98
N ASN A 168 7.62 -2.43 8.01
CA ASN A 168 8.96 -2.83 8.37
C ASN A 168 8.88 -3.74 9.60
N ILE A 169 9.32 -4.99 9.47
CA ILE A 169 9.33 -6.01 10.52
C ILE A 169 10.78 -6.26 10.90
N GLU A 170 11.13 -6.03 12.16
CA GLU A 170 12.47 -6.34 12.67
C GLU A 170 12.63 -7.85 12.82
N LEU A 171 13.76 -8.37 12.33
CA LEU A 171 14.11 -9.78 12.38
C LEU A 171 15.13 -10.03 13.48
N ASP A 172 15.11 -11.25 14.02
CA ASP A 172 16.14 -11.72 14.94
C ASP A 172 17.52 -11.66 14.25
N GLY A 173 18.50 -11.00 14.88
CA GLY A 173 19.82 -10.79 14.28
C GLY A 173 20.03 -9.40 13.63
N GLY A 174 19.05 -8.51 13.68
CA GLY A 174 19.20 -7.08 13.38
C GLY A 174 18.88 -6.66 11.94
N GLY A 175 18.34 -7.57 11.13
CA GLY A 175 17.78 -7.26 9.81
C GLY A 175 16.36 -6.71 9.89
N LYS A 176 15.87 -6.18 8.76
CA LYS A 176 14.46 -5.77 8.60
C LYS A 176 13.87 -6.44 7.36
N ARG A 177 12.70 -7.05 7.53
CA ARG A 177 11.85 -7.47 6.43
C ARG A 177 10.92 -6.33 6.05
N HIS A 178 10.94 -5.97 4.79
CA HIS A 178 10.04 -4.96 4.22
C HIS A 178 8.86 -5.65 3.53
N ILE A 179 7.66 -5.10 3.73
CA ILE A 179 6.48 -5.44 2.94
C ILE A 179 5.93 -4.14 2.38
N SER A 180 6.33 -3.86 1.15
CA SER A 180 6.01 -2.63 0.41
C SER A 180 4.90 -2.85 -0.60
N GLY A 181 4.04 -1.85 -0.78
CA GLY A 181 3.00 -1.85 -1.80
C GLY A 181 2.27 -0.51 -1.92
N LEU A 182 1.34 -0.44 -2.86
CA LEU A 182 0.47 0.71 -3.04
C LEU A 182 -0.81 0.57 -2.22
N VAL A 183 -1.23 1.66 -1.57
CA VAL A 183 -2.52 1.73 -0.89
C VAL A 183 -3.64 1.87 -1.93
N THR A 184 -4.42 0.83 -2.17
CA THR A 184 -5.51 0.84 -3.16
C THR A 184 -6.87 1.17 -2.55
N ALA A 185 -7.01 0.98 -1.24
CA ALA A 185 -8.19 1.42 -0.50
C ALA A 185 -7.81 1.81 0.93
N ALA A 186 -8.52 2.80 1.46
CA ALA A 186 -8.37 3.26 2.84
C ALA A 186 -9.75 3.45 3.46
N ARG A 187 -9.95 3.02 4.70
CA ARG A 187 -11.18 3.26 5.46
C ARG A 187 -10.92 3.51 6.94
N VAL A 188 -11.82 4.24 7.58
CA VAL A 188 -11.92 4.31 9.04
C VAL A 188 -12.78 3.14 9.50
N VAL A 189 -12.26 2.32 10.40
CA VAL A 189 -12.98 1.18 10.99
C VAL A 189 -13.88 1.66 12.12
N GLY A 190 -13.36 2.54 12.97
CA GLY A 190 -14.10 3.11 14.09
C GLY A 190 -13.19 3.40 15.29
N HIS A 191 -13.82 3.60 16.45
CA HIS A 191 -13.12 3.78 17.71
C HIS A 191 -12.86 2.44 18.39
N GLU A 192 -11.65 2.25 18.88
CA GLU A 192 -11.26 1.16 19.76
C GLU A 192 -10.65 1.77 21.03
N GLY A 193 -11.43 1.78 22.11
CA GLY A 193 -11.05 2.47 23.34
C GLY A 193 -10.86 3.97 23.10
N ARG A 194 -9.62 4.45 23.24
CA ARG A 194 -9.26 5.87 23.04
C ARG A 194 -8.75 6.17 21.64
N SER A 195 -8.42 5.14 20.84
CA SER A 195 -7.84 5.30 19.51
C SER A 195 -8.90 5.18 18.41
N VAL A 196 -8.59 5.78 17.26
CA VAL A 196 -9.33 5.52 16.02
C VAL A 196 -8.51 4.55 15.18
N THR A 197 -9.17 3.50 14.70
CA THR A 197 -8.56 2.47 13.88
C THR A 197 -8.86 2.72 12.41
N TYR A 198 -7.81 2.68 11.60
CA TYR A 198 -7.79 2.80 10.15
C TYR A 198 -7.40 1.46 9.54
N GLU A 199 -7.92 1.19 8.36
CA GLU A 199 -7.58 0.02 7.57
C GLU A 199 -7.15 0.46 6.18
N LEU A 200 -5.93 0.08 5.80
CA LEU A 200 -5.35 0.32 4.49
C LEU A 200 -5.20 -1.02 3.77
N ARG A 201 -5.79 -1.13 2.58
CA ARG A 201 -5.52 -2.23 1.65
C ARG A 201 -4.29 -1.89 0.84
N MET A 202 -3.30 -2.74 0.91
CA MET A 202 -2.03 -2.66 0.20
C MET A 202 -1.94 -3.78 -0.85
N GLU A 203 -1.68 -3.41 -2.09
CA GLU A 203 -1.57 -4.30 -3.26
C GLU A 203 -0.33 -3.87 -4.09
N PRO A 204 0.24 -4.74 -4.95
CA PRO A 204 1.38 -4.34 -5.77
C PRO A 204 1.00 -3.29 -6.81
N TRP A 205 1.99 -2.53 -7.28
CA TRP A 205 1.85 -1.61 -8.41
C TRP A 205 1.23 -2.26 -9.66
N VAL A 206 1.45 -3.56 -9.87
CA VAL A 206 0.84 -4.33 -10.98
C VAL A 206 -0.70 -4.29 -10.93
N LYS A 207 -1.30 -4.03 -9.76
CA LYS A 207 -2.74 -3.80 -9.65
C LYS A 207 -3.24 -2.64 -10.51
N LEU A 208 -2.40 -1.63 -10.77
CA LEU A 208 -2.76 -0.49 -11.61
C LEU A 208 -3.14 -0.92 -13.04
N LEU A 209 -2.56 -2.01 -13.54
CA LEU A 209 -2.86 -2.56 -14.87
C LEU A 209 -4.29 -3.09 -14.99
N THR A 210 -4.95 -3.39 -13.86
CA THR A 210 -6.37 -3.80 -13.85
C THR A 210 -7.34 -2.63 -14.07
N HIS A 211 -6.84 -1.39 -14.04
CA HIS A 211 -7.64 -0.18 -14.22
C HIS A 211 -7.61 0.39 -15.63
N THR A 212 -6.91 -0.28 -16.55
CA THR A 212 -6.82 0.08 -17.97
C THR A 212 -7.10 -1.13 -18.85
N SER A 213 -7.61 -0.87 -20.06
CA SER A 213 -7.94 -1.88 -21.06
C SER A 213 -7.76 -1.29 -22.44
N ASP A 214 -7.21 -2.05 -23.39
CA ASP A 214 -6.93 -1.53 -24.73
C ASP A 214 -7.06 -2.60 -25.83
N TYR A 215 -6.89 -2.14 -27.08
CA TYR A 215 -6.81 -2.94 -28.30
C TYR A 215 -5.46 -2.70 -28.98
N LYS A 216 -4.44 -3.49 -28.62
CA LYS A 216 -3.07 -3.36 -29.13
C LYS A 216 -2.69 -4.57 -29.99
N ALA A 217 -2.05 -4.32 -31.12
CA ALA A 217 -1.54 -5.36 -32.02
C ALA A 217 -0.02 -5.35 -32.05
N PHE A 218 0.59 -6.47 -31.67
CA PHE A 218 2.02 -6.68 -31.62
C PHE A 218 2.43 -7.60 -32.77
N GLN A 219 3.45 -7.20 -33.53
CA GLN A 219 3.87 -7.91 -34.74
C GLN A 219 5.36 -8.17 -34.73
N ASN A 220 5.75 -9.39 -35.08
CA ASN A 220 7.15 -9.82 -35.16
C ASN A 220 7.94 -9.49 -33.87
N LYS A 221 7.32 -9.76 -32.72
CA LYS A 221 7.91 -9.56 -31.39
C LYS A 221 7.94 -10.87 -30.61
N THR A 222 8.96 -11.07 -29.80
CA THR A 222 8.92 -12.15 -28.82
C THR A 222 7.93 -11.80 -27.71
N VAL A 223 7.51 -12.80 -26.96
CA VAL A 223 6.67 -12.61 -25.77
C VAL A 223 7.31 -11.62 -24.80
N VAL A 224 8.61 -11.76 -24.54
CA VAL A 224 9.35 -10.86 -23.65
C VAL A 224 9.36 -9.43 -24.15
N ASP A 225 9.52 -9.21 -25.46
CA ASP A 225 9.45 -7.86 -26.04
C ASP A 225 8.07 -7.22 -25.86
N ILE A 226 7.00 -8.03 -25.92
CA ILE A 226 5.62 -7.57 -25.69
C ILE A 226 5.42 -7.23 -24.21
N LEU A 227 5.91 -8.09 -23.30
CA LEU A 227 5.86 -7.83 -21.86
C LEU A 227 6.58 -6.50 -21.53
N ASP A 228 7.77 -6.30 -22.10
CA ASP A 228 8.55 -5.07 -21.91
C ASP A 228 7.81 -3.82 -22.41
N GLU A 229 7.20 -3.89 -23.59
CA GLU A 229 6.46 -2.76 -24.18
C GLU A 229 5.28 -2.34 -23.31
N VAL A 230 4.49 -3.29 -22.83
CA VAL A 230 3.33 -3.00 -21.97
C VAL A 230 3.77 -2.53 -20.59
N LEU A 231 4.79 -3.16 -19.99
CA LEU A 231 5.28 -2.80 -18.66
C LEU A 231 6.02 -1.45 -18.66
N ALA A 232 6.61 -1.03 -19.77
CA ALA A 232 7.33 0.24 -19.90
C ALA A 232 6.43 1.48 -19.75
N GLU A 233 5.11 1.34 -19.89
CA GLU A 233 4.15 2.43 -19.64
C GLU A 233 4.05 2.78 -18.13
N TYR A 234 4.58 1.92 -17.26
CA TYR A 234 4.50 2.06 -15.81
C TYR A 234 5.89 2.36 -15.21
N PRO A 235 6.01 3.39 -14.34
CA PRO A 235 7.30 3.82 -13.80
C PRO A 235 7.75 2.98 -12.59
N TYR A 236 7.68 1.65 -12.70
CA TYR A 236 7.99 0.73 -11.61
C TYR A 236 9.03 -0.32 -12.01
N PRO A 237 9.83 -0.82 -11.06
CA PRO A 237 10.91 -1.73 -11.36
C PRO A 237 10.40 -3.13 -11.74
N VAL A 238 10.99 -3.67 -12.81
CA VAL A 238 10.80 -5.03 -13.31
C VAL A 238 12.17 -5.68 -13.49
N GLU A 239 12.33 -6.88 -12.96
CA GLU A 239 13.52 -7.71 -13.17
C GLU A 239 13.14 -8.99 -13.91
N LYS A 240 13.94 -9.38 -14.91
CA LYS A 240 13.72 -10.61 -15.69
C LYS A 240 14.83 -11.60 -15.39
N ARG A 241 14.46 -12.77 -14.86
CA ARG A 241 15.33 -13.91 -14.56
C ARG A 241 14.88 -15.12 -15.40
N LEU A 242 14.90 -14.94 -16.72
CA LEU A 242 14.44 -15.92 -17.71
C LEU A 242 15.63 -16.69 -18.29
N VAL A 243 15.49 -18.01 -18.39
CA VAL A 243 16.50 -18.93 -18.92
C VAL A 243 16.10 -19.45 -20.31
N GLU A 244 14.81 -19.60 -20.56
CA GLU A 244 14.28 -20.12 -21.83
C GLU A 244 14.34 -19.07 -22.94
N SER A 245 14.35 -19.55 -24.20
CA SER A 245 14.24 -18.70 -25.38
C SER A 245 12.82 -18.73 -25.94
N TYR A 246 12.21 -17.57 -26.10
CA TYR A 246 10.84 -17.44 -26.60
C TYR A 246 10.82 -17.13 -28.11
N PRO A 247 10.01 -17.82 -28.92
CA PRO A 247 9.96 -17.58 -30.35
C PRO A 247 9.26 -16.25 -30.66
N VAL A 248 9.58 -15.71 -31.84
CA VAL A 248 8.98 -14.48 -32.34
C VAL A 248 7.55 -14.76 -32.80
N ARG A 249 6.58 -14.04 -32.24
CA ARG A 249 5.19 -14.08 -32.68
C ARG A 249 5.00 -13.20 -33.91
N THR A 250 4.45 -13.79 -34.97
CA THR A 250 4.09 -13.02 -36.18
C THR A 250 3.01 -12.00 -35.86
N TRP A 251 2.03 -12.39 -35.03
CA TRP A 251 0.89 -11.57 -34.66
C TRP A 251 0.40 -11.96 -33.27
N GLN A 252 0.33 -10.99 -32.36
CA GLN A 252 -0.25 -11.14 -31.03
C GLN A 252 -1.15 -9.93 -30.75
N VAL A 253 -2.33 -10.16 -30.18
CA VAL A 253 -3.29 -9.07 -29.90
C VAL A 253 -3.66 -9.09 -28.43
N GLN A 254 -3.75 -7.89 -27.86
CA GLN A 254 -4.55 -7.57 -26.68
C GLN A 254 -5.91 -7.11 -27.19
N TYR A 255 -6.99 -7.83 -26.88
CA TYR A 255 -8.30 -7.58 -27.48
C TYR A 255 -9.36 -7.25 -26.44
N GLY A 256 -9.40 -5.99 -25.97
CA GLY A 256 -10.43 -5.52 -25.04
C GLY A 256 -10.35 -6.15 -23.65
N GLU A 257 -9.21 -6.76 -23.32
CA GLU A 257 -8.86 -7.24 -22.00
C GLU A 257 -8.00 -6.18 -21.28
N THR A 258 -7.91 -6.25 -19.95
CA THR A 258 -7.04 -5.34 -19.19
C THR A 258 -5.58 -5.61 -19.48
N ASP A 259 -4.71 -4.62 -19.27
CA ASP A 259 -3.27 -4.84 -19.43
C ASP A 259 -2.78 -5.97 -18.51
N PHE A 260 -3.38 -6.09 -17.31
CA PHE A 260 -3.07 -7.18 -16.38
C PHE A 260 -3.49 -8.54 -16.93
N ASP A 261 -4.72 -8.68 -17.42
CA ASP A 261 -5.24 -9.95 -17.93
C ASP A 261 -4.45 -10.40 -19.16
N PHE A 262 -4.09 -9.45 -20.04
CA PHE A 262 -3.25 -9.71 -21.19
C PHE A 262 -1.88 -10.27 -20.81
N LEU A 263 -1.17 -9.59 -19.91
CA LEU A 263 0.15 -10.03 -19.43
C LEU A 263 0.05 -11.38 -18.72
N GLN A 264 -0.96 -11.54 -17.85
CA GLN A 264 -1.16 -12.77 -17.10
C GLN A 264 -1.41 -13.95 -18.04
N ARG A 265 -2.26 -13.78 -19.06
CA ARG A 265 -2.53 -14.80 -20.07
C ARG A 265 -1.26 -15.16 -20.84
N LEU A 266 -0.53 -14.15 -21.30
CA LEU A 266 0.69 -14.36 -22.09
C LEU A 266 1.80 -15.05 -21.27
N MET A 267 1.99 -14.62 -20.02
CA MET A 267 2.94 -15.25 -19.10
C MET A 267 2.57 -16.72 -18.82
N GLN A 268 1.29 -17.01 -18.55
CA GLN A 268 0.81 -18.37 -18.29
C GLN A 268 0.95 -19.30 -19.51
N GLU A 269 0.65 -18.81 -20.72
CA GLU A 269 0.81 -19.56 -21.97
C GLU A 269 2.25 -20.02 -22.14
N TRP A 270 3.21 -19.17 -21.76
CA TRP A 270 4.63 -19.38 -21.97
C TRP A 270 5.40 -19.90 -20.75
N GLY A 271 4.69 -20.24 -19.68
CA GLY A 271 5.30 -20.79 -18.47
C GLY A 271 6.13 -19.77 -17.68
N ILE A 272 5.95 -18.49 -17.94
CA ILE A 272 6.52 -17.41 -17.15
C ILE A 272 5.62 -17.23 -15.93
N TYR A 273 6.20 -17.35 -14.75
CA TYR A 273 5.57 -16.98 -13.50
C TYR A 273 6.33 -15.82 -12.86
N TRP A 274 5.79 -15.27 -11.79
CA TRP A 274 6.34 -14.06 -11.20
C TRP A 274 6.04 -13.96 -9.71
N TRP A 275 6.83 -13.12 -9.03
CA TRP A 275 6.64 -12.73 -7.64
C TRP A 275 7.15 -11.30 -7.43
N PHE A 276 7.08 -10.82 -6.18
CA PHE A 276 7.61 -9.51 -5.81
C PHE A 276 8.76 -9.64 -4.82
N GLU A 277 9.85 -8.92 -5.07
CA GLU A 277 10.91 -8.70 -4.08
C GLU A 277 10.69 -7.33 -3.44
N HIS A 278 10.45 -7.31 -2.13
CA HIS A 278 10.21 -6.08 -1.39
C HIS A 278 11.53 -5.49 -0.89
N SER A 279 11.68 -4.19 -1.09
CA SER A 279 12.74 -3.36 -0.52
C SER A 279 12.13 -2.27 0.35
N GLU A 280 12.95 -1.49 1.02
CA GLU A 280 12.49 -0.28 1.74
C GLU A 280 11.73 0.63 0.76
N ASP A 281 10.47 0.92 1.09
CA ASP A 281 9.55 1.80 0.36
C ASP A 281 9.34 1.50 -1.15
N SER A 282 9.70 0.30 -1.62
CA SER A 282 9.51 -0.13 -3.01
C SER A 282 9.40 -1.65 -3.12
N HIS A 283 8.86 -2.15 -4.23
CA HIS A 283 8.86 -3.59 -4.55
C HIS A 283 9.03 -3.81 -6.05
N THR A 284 9.81 -4.82 -6.41
CA THR A 284 10.19 -5.14 -7.79
C THR A 284 9.40 -6.35 -8.27
N LEU A 285 8.78 -6.25 -9.45
CA LEU A 285 8.19 -7.41 -10.12
C LEU A 285 9.32 -8.26 -10.71
N VAL A 286 9.42 -9.53 -10.29
CA VAL A 286 10.41 -10.47 -10.83
C VAL A 286 9.71 -11.49 -11.73
N LEU A 287 10.09 -11.53 -12.99
CA LEU A 287 9.62 -12.53 -13.97
C LEU A 287 10.62 -13.68 -14.05
N ALA A 288 10.14 -14.92 -14.02
CA ALA A 288 10.97 -16.12 -14.03
C ALA A 288 10.30 -17.30 -14.74
N ASP A 289 11.12 -18.24 -15.22
CA ASP A 289 10.70 -19.48 -15.87
C ASP A 289 11.40 -20.72 -15.30
N ALA A 290 12.38 -20.55 -14.40
CA ALA A 290 13.20 -21.63 -13.86
C ALA A 290 13.38 -21.54 -12.35
N ILE A 291 13.59 -22.69 -11.70
CA ILE A 291 13.84 -22.76 -10.25
C ILE A 291 15.13 -22.03 -9.83
N SER A 292 16.10 -21.93 -10.73
CA SER A 292 17.38 -21.22 -10.51
C SER A 292 17.21 -19.71 -10.32
N ALA A 293 16.04 -19.14 -10.66
CA ALA A 293 15.74 -17.74 -10.45
C ALA A 293 15.47 -17.39 -8.96
N HIS A 294 15.15 -18.39 -8.14
CA HIS A 294 14.88 -18.24 -6.71
C HIS A 294 16.16 -18.15 -5.90
N LYS A 295 16.12 -17.38 -4.82
CA LYS A 295 17.21 -17.24 -3.86
C LYS A 295 16.69 -17.68 -2.49
N ALA A 296 17.55 -18.35 -1.71
CA ALA A 296 17.25 -18.61 -0.32
C ALA A 296 17.11 -17.27 0.43
N CYS A 297 16.21 -17.21 1.41
CA CYS A 297 16.09 -16.05 2.30
C CYS A 297 17.42 -15.86 3.04
N PRO A 298 18.13 -14.73 2.89
CA PRO A 298 19.41 -14.50 3.54
C PRO A 298 19.31 -14.53 5.07
N ASP A 299 18.20 -14.02 5.61
CA ASP A 299 17.99 -13.85 7.05
C ASP A 299 17.56 -15.16 7.73
N SER A 300 16.96 -16.09 6.99
CA SER A 300 16.47 -17.36 7.54
C SER A 300 16.60 -18.49 6.51
N PRO A 301 17.83 -18.96 6.24
CA PRO A 301 18.07 -20.01 5.24
C PRO A 301 17.64 -21.41 5.72
N LEU A 302 17.50 -21.59 7.04
CA LEU A 302 17.05 -22.84 7.65
C LEU A 302 16.05 -22.52 8.76
N VAL A 303 14.84 -23.05 8.65
CA VAL A 303 13.79 -22.93 9.67
C VAL A 303 13.51 -24.31 10.26
N GLU A 304 13.53 -24.39 11.58
CA GLU A 304 13.25 -25.64 12.29
C GLU A 304 11.74 -25.86 12.44
N TRP A 305 11.34 -27.13 12.51
CA TRP A 305 9.99 -27.52 12.90
C TRP A 305 9.95 -27.87 14.39
N HIS A 306 8.95 -27.34 15.10
CA HIS A 306 8.68 -27.66 16.51
C HIS A 306 7.18 -27.81 16.75
N GLN A 307 6.80 -28.65 17.71
CA GLN A 307 5.39 -28.82 18.06
C GLN A 307 4.81 -27.53 18.67
N GLU A 308 3.55 -27.24 18.33
CA GLU A 308 2.79 -26.13 18.92
C GLU A 308 2.72 -26.22 20.45
N GLY A 309 2.80 -25.07 21.13
CA GLY A 309 2.74 -24.96 22.59
C GLY A 309 4.10 -24.84 23.28
N LEU A 310 5.21 -25.03 22.56
CA LEU A 310 6.54 -24.71 23.05
C LEU A 310 6.80 -23.20 22.98
N LYS A 311 7.23 -22.60 24.09
CA LYS A 311 7.70 -21.21 24.13
C LYS A 311 9.20 -21.19 23.84
N LEU A 312 9.52 -21.19 22.55
CA LEU A 312 10.88 -21.04 22.05
C LEU A 312 11.11 -19.56 21.70
N ASP A 313 12.28 -19.04 22.05
CA ASP A 313 12.71 -17.68 21.72
C ASP A 313 13.43 -17.66 20.36
N LYS A 314 12.78 -18.24 19.35
CA LYS A 314 13.24 -18.26 17.95
C LYS A 314 12.06 -18.53 17.02
N GLU A 315 12.20 -18.13 15.76
CA GLU A 315 11.23 -18.45 14.70
C GLU A 315 11.22 -19.95 14.38
N PHE A 316 10.03 -20.55 14.22
CA PHE A 316 9.87 -21.96 13.84
C PHE A 316 8.57 -22.24 13.08
N ILE A 317 8.56 -23.33 12.32
CA ILE A 317 7.34 -23.89 11.70
C ILE A 317 6.65 -24.78 12.74
N HIS A 318 5.37 -24.53 13.02
CA HIS A 318 4.62 -25.35 13.99
C HIS A 318 3.74 -26.42 13.33
N THR A 319 3.27 -26.19 12.11
CA THR A 319 2.38 -27.11 11.40
C THR A 319 2.91 -27.40 10.01
N ILE A 320 3.01 -28.67 9.67
CA ILE A 320 3.29 -29.16 8.32
C ILE A 320 2.12 -30.06 7.93
N THR A 321 1.55 -29.83 6.76
CA THR A 321 0.45 -30.64 6.22
C THR A 321 0.80 -31.05 4.81
N ALA A 322 0.86 -32.35 4.56
CA ALA A 322 0.98 -32.90 3.21
C ALA A 322 -0.41 -33.19 2.67
N SER A 323 -0.66 -32.82 1.41
CA SER A 323 -1.93 -33.10 0.73
C SER A 323 -1.67 -33.57 -0.70
N GLU A 324 -2.31 -34.66 -1.10
CA GLU A 324 -2.27 -35.20 -2.45
C GLU A 324 -3.64 -35.09 -3.11
N ARG A 325 -3.67 -34.92 -4.44
CA ARG A 325 -4.90 -34.79 -5.23
C ARG A 325 -4.73 -35.49 -6.57
N LEU A 326 -5.83 -36.04 -7.09
CA LEU A 326 -5.87 -36.58 -8.44
C LEU A 326 -5.58 -35.46 -9.47
N ARG A 327 -4.75 -35.76 -10.46
CA ARG A 327 -4.38 -34.87 -11.57
C ARG A 327 -4.45 -35.63 -12.90
N THR A 328 -4.55 -34.89 -13.99
CA THR A 328 -4.37 -35.42 -15.35
C THR A 328 -2.97 -36.02 -15.47
N GLY A 329 -2.83 -37.16 -16.16
CA GLY A 329 -1.54 -37.82 -16.36
C GLY A 329 -0.88 -37.54 -17.69
N GLN A 330 -1.66 -37.05 -18.66
CA GLN A 330 -1.21 -36.81 -20.02
C GLN A 330 -1.88 -35.57 -20.60
N TRP A 331 -1.09 -34.71 -21.23
CA TRP A 331 -1.57 -33.55 -21.98
C TRP A 331 -1.25 -33.72 -23.46
N VAL A 332 -2.23 -33.41 -24.32
CA VAL A 332 -2.10 -33.47 -25.77
C VAL A 332 -2.54 -32.13 -26.37
N LEU A 333 -1.63 -31.49 -27.10
CA LEU A 333 -1.96 -30.33 -27.93
C LEU A 333 -1.83 -30.72 -29.41
N ASP A 334 -2.68 -30.16 -30.26
CA ASP A 334 -2.58 -30.30 -31.70
C ASP A 334 -2.94 -28.99 -32.39
N ASP A 335 -2.50 -28.81 -33.63
CA ASP A 335 -2.86 -27.66 -34.45
C ASP A 335 -2.71 -27.95 -35.96
N PHE A 336 -3.05 -26.97 -36.79
CA PHE A 336 -3.02 -27.07 -38.24
C PHE A 336 -2.26 -25.91 -38.89
N ASP A 337 -1.18 -26.24 -39.59
CA ASP A 337 -0.46 -25.29 -40.46
C ASP A 337 -0.96 -25.39 -41.92
N PHE A 338 -1.65 -24.36 -42.39
CA PHE A 338 -2.12 -24.28 -43.78
C PHE A 338 -1.00 -24.23 -44.82
N LYS A 339 0.22 -23.79 -44.46
CA LYS A 339 1.39 -23.80 -45.35
C LYS A 339 1.98 -25.21 -45.47
N LYS A 340 1.77 -26.05 -44.46
CA LYS A 340 2.20 -27.46 -44.42
C LYS A 340 1.05 -28.39 -44.03
N PRO A 341 -0.01 -28.56 -44.86
CA PRO A 341 -1.21 -29.31 -44.49
C PRO A 341 -1.00 -30.80 -44.16
N ARG A 342 0.16 -31.36 -44.50
CA ARG A 342 0.55 -32.76 -44.20
C ARG A 342 1.42 -32.89 -42.96
N SER A 343 1.80 -31.76 -42.34
CA SER A 343 2.57 -31.77 -41.09
C SER A 343 1.73 -32.38 -39.97
N ARG A 344 2.36 -33.17 -39.11
CA ARG A 344 1.75 -33.67 -37.87
C ARG A 344 2.25 -32.80 -36.73
N LEU A 345 1.35 -31.97 -36.19
CA LEU A 345 1.66 -31.01 -35.13
C LEU A 345 1.24 -31.50 -33.74
N ALA A 346 0.53 -32.63 -33.65
CA ALA A 346 0.17 -33.24 -32.38
C ALA A 346 1.42 -33.52 -31.52
N ASN A 347 1.39 -33.00 -30.30
CA ASN A 347 2.39 -33.18 -29.27
C ASN A 347 1.73 -33.77 -28.02
N THR A 348 2.45 -34.67 -27.35
CA THR A 348 1.96 -35.37 -26.16
C THR A 348 3.04 -35.39 -25.11
N VAL A 349 2.69 -34.96 -23.89
CA VAL A 349 3.52 -35.10 -22.70
C VAL A 349 2.75 -35.94 -21.69
N ALA A 350 3.40 -36.97 -21.15
CA ALA A 350 2.83 -37.83 -20.12
C ALA A 350 3.75 -37.83 -18.89
N ASP A 351 3.20 -37.49 -17.73
CA ASP A 351 3.84 -37.58 -16.41
C ASP A 351 2.85 -38.15 -15.37
N PRO A 352 2.41 -39.42 -15.56
CA PRO A 352 1.47 -40.04 -14.64
C PRO A 352 2.13 -40.29 -13.27
N ARG A 353 1.50 -39.81 -12.21
CA ARG A 353 1.95 -40.02 -10.83
C ARG A 353 1.61 -41.43 -10.34
N GLU A 354 2.30 -41.90 -9.30
CA GLU A 354 2.06 -43.20 -8.65
C GLU A 354 0.78 -43.19 -7.77
N THR A 355 -0.33 -42.74 -8.34
CA THR A 355 -1.64 -42.67 -7.69
C THR A 355 -2.67 -43.47 -8.49
N GLY A 356 -3.80 -43.81 -7.86
CA GLY A 356 -4.90 -44.46 -8.57
C GLY A 356 -5.49 -43.55 -9.65
N HIS A 357 -5.79 -44.12 -10.83
CA HIS A 357 -6.38 -43.40 -11.98
C HIS A 357 -5.54 -42.26 -12.56
N ALA A 358 -4.20 -42.35 -12.47
CA ALA A 358 -3.28 -41.30 -12.92
C ALA A 358 -3.06 -41.20 -14.44
N ASN A 359 -3.79 -41.94 -15.28
CA ASN A 359 -3.53 -42.03 -16.72
C ASN A 359 -4.57 -41.29 -17.59
N TYR A 360 -5.43 -40.47 -17.00
CA TYR A 360 -6.41 -39.71 -17.79
C TYR A 360 -5.71 -38.65 -18.65
N GLU A 361 -6.16 -38.57 -19.91
CA GLU A 361 -5.68 -37.63 -20.93
C GLU A 361 -6.52 -36.37 -20.95
N HIS A 362 -5.87 -35.22 -21.13
CA HIS A 362 -6.50 -33.97 -21.52
C HIS A 362 -6.02 -33.56 -22.93
N TYR A 363 -6.96 -33.40 -23.85
CA TYR A 363 -6.71 -33.00 -25.23
C TYR A 363 -7.24 -31.59 -25.47
N GLU A 364 -6.45 -30.74 -26.12
CA GLU A 364 -6.82 -29.36 -26.45
C GLU A 364 -6.43 -29.00 -27.90
N TRP A 365 -7.35 -28.31 -28.56
CA TRP A 365 -7.22 -27.77 -29.91
C TRP A 365 -8.02 -26.45 -30.01
N PRO A 366 -7.48 -25.39 -30.63
CA PRO A 366 -6.15 -25.28 -31.23
C PRO A 366 -5.03 -25.09 -30.20
N GLY A 367 -3.80 -25.46 -30.55
CA GLY A 367 -2.61 -25.32 -29.71
C GLY A 367 -1.89 -23.97 -29.82
N ASP A 368 -2.22 -23.16 -30.84
CA ASP A 368 -1.61 -21.86 -31.18
C ASP A 368 -0.11 -21.91 -31.47
N TYR A 369 0.31 -22.90 -32.27
CA TYR A 369 1.68 -23.04 -32.75
C TYR A 369 1.74 -23.62 -34.17
N PHE A 370 2.81 -23.28 -34.90
CA PHE A 370 3.05 -23.79 -36.26
C PHE A 370 4.32 -24.64 -36.38
N ASP A 371 5.14 -24.66 -35.32
CA ASP A 371 6.35 -25.47 -35.24
C ASP A 371 6.20 -26.55 -34.18
N LYS A 372 6.76 -27.73 -34.47
CA LYS A 372 6.63 -28.86 -33.56
C LYS A 372 7.38 -28.64 -32.24
N GLY A 373 8.58 -28.05 -32.29
CA GLY A 373 9.37 -27.78 -31.09
C GLY A 373 8.68 -26.79 -30.15
N GLU A 374 7.99 -25.80 -30.72
CA GLU A 374 7.14 -24.89 -29.97
C GLU A 374 5.97 -25.62 -29.30
N GLY A 375 5.26 -26.48 -30.03
CA GLY A 375 4.19 -27.28 -29.45
C GLY A 375 4.67 -28.25 -28.37
N GLU A 376 5.89 -28.80 -28.48
CA GLU A 376 6.52 -29.62 -27.42
C GLU A 376 6.76 -28.77 -26.15
N MET A 377 7.24 -27.53 -26.31
CA MET A 377 7.42 -26.58 -25.20
C MET A 377 6.09 -26.23 -24.52
N LEU A 378 5.07 -25.84 -25.28
CA LEU A 378 3.76 -25.47 -24.76
C LEU A 378 3.06 -26.65 -24.07
N THR A 379 3.10 -27.84 -24.65
CA THR A 379 2.51 -29.05 -24.04
C THR A 379 3.20 -29.38 -22.71
N ARG A 380 4.52 -29.19 -22.62
CA ARG A 380 5.29 -29.37 -21.38
C ARG A 380 4.96 -28.32 -20.32
N ILE A 381 4.64 -27.09 -20.70
CA ILE A 381 4.23 -26.03 -19.77
C ILE A 381 2.83 -26.33 -19.18
N ARG A 382 1.93 -26.93 -19.98
CA ARG A 382 0.57 -27.28 -19.55
C ARG A 382 0.52 -28.50 -18.62
N MET A 383 1.46 -29.43 -18.79
CA MET A 383 1.63 -30.62 -17.93
C MET A 383 2.26 -30.23 -16.60
#